data_AF-A0A420E8M9-F1
#
_entry.id   AF-A0A420E8M9-F1
#
_cell.length_a   1.000
_cell.length_b   1.000
_cell.length_c   1.000
_cell.angle_alpha   90.00
_cell.angle_beta   90.00
_cell.angle_gamma   90.00
#
_symmetry.space_group_name_H-M   'P 1'
#
loop_
_entity.id
_entity.type
_entity.pdbx_description
1 polymer ?
#
loop_
_entity_poly.entity_id
_entity_poly.type
_entity_poly.pdbx_seq_one_letter_code
_entity_poly.pdbx_strand_id
1 'polypeptide(L)'
;MLTKEFIDNDSDYLNWINQNPAGFVINTYRANSSTYNVLHSANCSYISVAPKNSPAGAFTERNYKKVCSNKVSELRGWLHQHVAKNAEFSTECGRCKPWTLANYEQAILESEGLSLEHVNELYDKYLQLIQFEVEQLGVKATEARHLIGRLGEFYCAKILNGKISTVVNQHGFDVISETGHRVSVKTTAQITGFVRISARTLHLVDNLMILQYQEGRLLEVFYGDIKLATSNARFYEDINCYELDISKARRLHNEQLN
;
A
#
# COMPACT_ATOMS: atom_id res chain seq x y z
N MET A 1 -22.76 5.86 -7.59
CA MET A 1 -21.66 6.68 -7.07
C MET A 1 -22.27 7.91 -6.42
N LEU A 2 -22.08 8.10 -5.11
CA LEU A 2 -22.56 9.26 -4.36
C LEU A 2 -21.41 10.21 -4.00
N THR A 3 -20.58 10.57 -4.99
CA THR A 3 -19.59 11.63 -4.79
C THR A 3 -20.24 13.01 -4.87
N LYS A 4 -19.84 13.93 -4.00
CA LYS A 4 -20.25 15.34 -4.05
C LYS A 4 -19.07 16.22 -4.42
N GLU A 5 -19.23 17.03 -5.45
CA GLU A 5 -18.23 18.00 -5.88
C GLU A 5 -18.59 19.39 -5.35
N PHE A 6 -17.60 20.09 -4.80
CA PHE A 6 -17.72 21.48 -4.37
C PHE A 6 -16.72 22.34 -5.12
N ILE A 7 -17.25 23.34 -5.83
CA ILE A 7 -16.53 24.33 -6.62
C ILE A 7 -17.18 25.68 -6.28
N ASP A 8 -16.37 26.69 -5.95
CA ASP A 8 -16.84 28.03 -5.60
C ASP A 8 -17.91 28.05 -4.49
N ASN A 9 -17.81 27.11 -3.53
CA ASN A 9 -18.79 26.93 -2.48
C ASN A 9 -18.18 26.33 -1.19
N ASP A 10 -17.41 27.17 -0.48
CA ASP A 10 -16.79 26.79 0.80
C ASP A 10 -17.84 26.48 1.88
N SER A 11 -18.97 27.19 1.88
CA SER A 11 -20.03 27.01 2.87
C SER A 11 -20.63 25.60 2.84
N ASP A 12 -21.04 25.11 1.67
CA ASP A 12 -21.63 23.77 1.56
C ASP A 12 -20.58 22.68 1.74
N TYR A 13 -19.34 22.93 1.32
CA TYR A 13 -18.23 22.03 1.58
C TYR A 13 -17.97 21.84 3.08
N LEU A 14 -17.89 22.94 3.84
CA LEU A 14 -17.69 22.91 5.28
C LEU A 14 -18.90 22.27 6.00
N ASN A 15 -20.12 22.54 5.53
CA ASN A 15 -21.32 21.86 6.02
C ASN A 15 -21.24 20.34 5.80
N TRP A 16 -20.77 19.90 4.63
CA TRP A 16 -20.59 18.48 4.34
C TRP A 16 -19.57 17.84 5.27
N ILE A 17 -18.41 18.48 5.49
CA ILE A 17 -17.39 17.99 6.42
C ILE A 17 -17.97 17.79 7.82
N ASN A 18 -18.70 18.78 8.33
CA ASN A 18 -19.30 18.74 9.66
C ASN A 18 -20.34 17.60 9.81
N GLN A 19 -21.07 17.31 8.74
CA GLN A 19 -22.06 16.21 8.71
C GLN A 19 -21.43 14.83 8.48
N ASN A 20 -20.21 14.77 7.95
CA ASN A 20 -19.54 13.52 7.55
C ASN A 20 -18.13 13.43 8.16
N PRO A 21 -17.98 13.44 9.50
CA PRO A 21 -16.66 13.47 10.15
C PRO A 21 -15.80 12.23 9.86
N ALA A 22 -16.43 11.10 9.53
CA ALA A 22 -15.76 9.87 9.12
C ALA A 22 -15.60 9.74 7.59
N GLY A 23 -15.93 10.78 6.83
CA GLY A 23 -15.85 10.81 5.38
C GLY A 23 -14.45 11.16 4.86
N PHE A 24 -14.34 11.19 3.54
CA PHE A 24 -13.09 11.42 2.80
C PHE A 24 -13.26 12.52 1.77
N VAL A 25 -12.15 13.20 1.47
CA VAL A 25 -12.10 14.32 0.53
C VAL A 25 -10.86 14.20 -0.36
N ILE A 26 -11.05 14.27 -1.68
CA ILE A 26 -9.98 14.59 -2.62
C ILE A 26 -9.88 16.11 -2.71
N ASN A 27 -8.69 16.65 -2.43
CA ASN A 27 -8.31 17.97 -2.89
C ASN A 27 -7.68 17.86 -4.28
N THR A 28 -8.28 18.48 -5.29
CA THR A 28 -7.81 18.39 -6.68
C THR A 28 -7.93 19.73 -7.41
N TYR A 29 -7.31 19.83 -8.58
CA TYR A 29 -7.48 20.96 -9.47
C TYR A 29 -8.82 20.90 -10.22
N ARG A 30 -9.36 22.06 -10.59
CA ARG A 30 -10.57 22.17 -11.44
C ARG A 30 -10.42 21.44 -12.77
N ALA A 31 -9.21 21.45 -13.32
CA ALA A 31 -8.88 20.82 -14.59
C ALA A 31 -8.76 19.28 -14.54
N ASN A 32 -9.00 18.65 -13.37
CA ASN A 32 -8.89 17.20 -13.18
C ASN A 32 -7.53 16.62 -13.62
N SER A 33 -6.43 17.27 -13.23
CA SER A 33 -5.08 16.78 -13.56
C SER A 33 -4.75 15.52 -12.75
N SER A 34 -4.01 14.58 -13.34
CA SER A 34 -3.44 13.43 -12.62
C SER A 34 -2.37 13.84 -11.60
N THR A 35 -1.79 15.03 -11.73
CA THR A 35 -0.65 15.49 -10.91
C THR A 35 -1.02 15.91 -9.49
N TYR A 36 -2.29 16.21 -9.22
CA TYR A 36 -2.71 16.72 -7.92
C TYR A 36 -4.12 16.23 -7.54
N ASN A 37 -4.15 15.13 -6.80
CA ASN A 37 -5.32 14.47 -6.24
C ASN A 37 -4.96 13.98 -4.84
N VAL A 38 -4.99 14.87 -3.85
CA VAL A 38 -4.55 14.55 -2.48
C VAL A 38 -5.74 14.05 -1.67
N LEU A 39 -5.64 12.83 -1.12
CA LEU A 39 -6.68 12.26 -0.26
C LEU A 39 -6.52 12.72 1.19
N HIS A 40 -7.63 13.16 1.78
CA HIS A 40 -7.75 13.54 3.19
C HIS A 40 -8.96 12.85 3.83
N SER A 41 -8.94 12.74 5.16
CA SER A 41 -10.17 12.55 5.94
C SER A 41 -10.89 13.88 6.10
N ALA A 42 -12.22 13.86 6.26
CA ALA A 42 -13.04 15.06 6.43
C ALA A 42 -12.58 15.91 7.63
N ASN A 43 -12.16 15.28 8.73
CA ASN A 43 -11.65 15.96 9.92
C ASN A 43 -10.21 16.50 9.79
N CYS A 44 -9.60 16.47 8.61
CA CYS A 44 -8.25 16.95 8.42
C CYS A 44 -8.19 18.49 8.50
N SER A 45 -7.47 19.02 9.49
CA SER A 45 -7.31 20.47 9.68
C SER A 45 -6.75 21.21 8.46
N TYR A 46 -5.95 20.56 7.61
CA TYR A 46 -5.40 21.17 6.40
C TYR A 46 -6.46 21.52 5.34
N ILE A 47 -7.65 20.94 5.44
CA ILE A 47 -8.74 21.16 4.49
C ILE A 47 -10.03 21.67 5.16
N SER A 48 -10.02 21.84 6.48
CA SER A 48 -11.19 22.28 7.26
C SER A 48 -10.94 23.56 8.07
N VAL A 49 -9.66 23.95 8.24
CA VAL A 49 -9.29 25.15 9.02
C VAL A 49 -8.47 26.09 8.14
N ALA A 50 -9.03 27.27 7.88
CA ALA A 50 -8.33 28.31 7.13
C ALA A 50 -7.34 29.03 8.07
N PRO A 51 -6.08 29.30 7.65
CA PRO A 51 -5.16 30.15 8.40
C PRO A 51 -5.77 31.53 8.71
N LYS A 52 -5.36 32.14 9.83
CA LYS A 52 -5.76 33.51 10.18
C LYS A 52 -5.39 34.45 9.02
N ASN A 53 -6.34 35.29 8.60
CA ASN A 53 -6.25 36.22 7.46
C ASN A 53 -6.31 35.58 6.06
N SER A 54 -6.77 34.33 5.93
CA SER A 54 -7.07 33.80 4.60
C SER A 54 -8.25 34.56 3.99
N PRO A 55 -8.15 34.99 2.72
CA PRO A 55 -9.32 35.53 2.03
C PRO A 55 -10.39 34.44 1.89
N ALA A 56 -11.64 34.84 1.69
CA ALA A 56 -12.75 33.93 1.41
C ALA A 56 -12.40 32.99 0.25
N GLY A 57 -13.00 31.80 0.22
CA GLY A 57 -12.73 30.82 -0.84
C GLY A 57 -11.45 30.01 -0.66
N ALA A 58 -10.96 29.87 0.57
CA ALA A 58 -9.68 29.19 0.83
C ALA A 58 -9.70 27.70 0.45
N PHE A 59 -10.87 27.07 0.31
CA PHE A 59 -10.97 25.63 0.12
C PHE A 59 -11.40 25.19 -1.29
N THR A 60 -12.39 25.83 -1.89
CA THR A 60 -13.05 25.39 -3.14
C THR A 60 -12.97 26.42 -4.28
N GLU A 61 -12.37 27.59 -4.04
CA GLU A 61 -12.17 28.62 -5.05
C GLU A 61 -10.78 28.55 -5.69
N ARG A 62 -10.44 29.56 -6.49
CA ARG A 62 -9.20 29.67 -7.26
C ARG A 62 -9.11 28.54 -8.28
N ASN A 63 -8.12 27.66 -8.15
CA ASN A 63 -7.92 26.53 -9.06
C ASN A 63 -8.26 25.19 -8.41
N TYR A 64 -8.81 25.18 -7.19
CA TYR A 64 -9.11 23.96 -6.47
C TYR A 64 -10.59 23.61 -6.56
N LYS A 65 -10.86 22.31 -6.36
CA LYS A 65 -12.18 21.79 -6.03
C LYS A 65 -12.04 20.64 -5.05
N LYS A 66 -13.14 20.34 -4.37
CA LYS A 66 -13.22 19.24 -3.40
C LYS A 66 -14.18 18.18 -3.89
N VAL A 67 -13.74 16.94 -3.90
CA VAL A 67 -14.60 15.78 -4.20
C VAL A 67 -14.74 14.97 -2.94
N CYS A 68 -15.97 14.76 -2.47
CA CYS A 68 -16.26 14.23 -1.16
C CYS A 68 -17.09 12.95 -1.27
N SER A 69 -16.80 11.96 -0.42
CA SER A 69 -17.62 10.75 -0.24
C SER A 69 -17.34 10.13 1.13
N ASN A 70 -18.28 9.31 1.61
CA ASN A 70 -18.07 8.48 2.80
C ASN A 70 -17.27 7.19 2.52
N LYS A 71 -16.94 6.91 1.25
CA LYS A 71 -16.20 5.72 0.83
C LYS A 71 -15.04 6.09 -0.10
N VAL A 72 -13.86 5.56 0.16
CA VAL A 72 -12.66 5.79 -0.67
C VAL A 72 -12.83 5.16 -2.07
N SER A 73 -13.54 4.04 -2.21
CA SER A 73 -13.82 3.41 -3.52
C SER A 73 -14.56 4.34 -4.47
N GLU A 74 -15.53 5.12 -3.96
CA GLU A 74 -16.27 6.07 -4.79
C GLU A 74 -15.38 7.21 -5.27
N LEU A 75 -14.44 7.65 -4.44
CA LEU A 75 -13.43 8.65 -4.81
C LEU A 75 -12.45 8.13 -5.87
N ARG A 76 -12.02 6.86 -5.79
CA ARG A 76 -11.24 6.21 -6.85
C ARG A 76 -12.04 6.08 -8.15
N GLY A 77 -13.30 5.64 -8.05
CA GLY A 77 -14.21 5.58 -9.20
C GLY A 77 -14.38 6.94 -9.88
N TRP A 78 -14.47 8.01 -9.09
CA TRP A 78 -14.52 9.37 -9.62
C TRP A 78 -13.24 9.76 -10.37
N LEU A 79 -12.05 9.42 -9.85
CA LEU A 79 -10.78 9.64 -10.56
C LEU A 79 -10.74 8.88 -11.89
N HIS A 80 -11.18 7.62 -11.90
CA HIS A 80 -11.22 6.81 -13.12
C HIS A 80 -12.10 7.43 -14.23
N GLN A 81 -13.19 8.06 -13.82
CA GLN A 81 -14.14 8.70 -14.73
C GLN A 81 -13.69 10.10 -15.19
N HIS A 82 -13.09 10.90 -14.31
CA HIS A 82 -12.90 12.33 -14.54
C HIS A 82 -11.44 12.75 -14.78
N VAL A 83 -10.48 11.90 -14.42
CA VAL A 83 -9.03 12.16 -14.57
C VAL A 83 -8.42 11.26 -15.63
N ALA A 84 -8.42 9.94 -15.42
CA ALA A 84 -7.98 8.94 -16.41
C ALA A 84 -8.39 7.54 -15.97
N LYS A 85 -8.50 6.57 -16.90
CA LYS A 85 -9.03 5.21 -16.69
C LYS A 85 -8.47 4.46 -15.46
N ASN A 86 -7.22 4.74 -15.05
CA ASN A 86 -6.55 4.16 -13.89
C ASN A 86 -5.90 5.24 -13.00
N ALA A 87 -6.52 6.43 -12.93
CA ALA A 87 -6.00 7.52 -12.13
C ALA A 87 -6.09 7.21 -10.63
N GLU A 88 -4.97 7.39 -9.93
CA GLU A 88 -4.84 7.16 -8.50
C GLU A 88 -4.70 8.48 -7.73
N PHE A 89 -4.80 8.40 -6.40
CA PHE A 89 -4.44 9.53 -5.54
C PHE A 89 -2.96 9.86 -5.75
N SER A 90 -2.67 11.14 -6.03
CA SER A 90 -1.28 11.62 -6.14
C SER A 90 -0.53 11.51 -4.81
N THR A 91 -1.24 11.61 -3.69
CA THR A 91 -0.71 11.52 -2.33
C THR A 91 -1.87 11.26 -1.37
N GLU A 92 -1.60 10.52 -0.30
CA GLU A 92 -2.51 10.40 0.84
C GLU A 92 -1.94 11.21 2.01
N CYS A 93 -2.76 12.06 2.63
CA CYS A 93 -2.27 13.04 3.59
C CYS A 93 -1.67 12.38 4.84
N GLY A 94 -0.34 12.48 5.00
CA GLY A 94 0.38 11.94 6.16
C GLY A 94 0.03 12.57 7.51
N ARG A 95 -0.62 13.74 7.52
CA ARG A 95 -1.08 14.41 8.75
C ARG A 95 -2.33 13.75 9.31
N CYS A 96 -3.34 13.51 8.47
CA CYS A 96 -4.59 12.90 8.91
C CYS A 96 -4.64 11.38 8.73
N LYS A 97 -3.67 10.81 7.98
CA LYS A 97 -3.53 9.37 7.74
C LYS A 97 -4.87 8.72 7.41
N PRO A 98 -5.52 9.10 6.30
CA PRO A 98 -6.89 8.66 6.00
C PRO A 98 -7.05 7.14 6.03
N TRP A 99 -5.99 6.39 5.71
CA TRP A 99 -5.91 4.92 5.80
C TRP A 99 -6.08 4.31 7.19
N THR A 100 -6.06 5.11 8.25
CA THR A 100 -6.29 4.62 9.62
C THR A 100 -7.77 4.62 10.02
N LEU A 101 -8.67 5.17 9.19
CA LEU A 101 -10.09 5.22 9.47
C LEU A 101 -10.80 3.93 9.07
N ALA A 102 -11.74 3.46 9.90
CA ALA A 102 -12.48 2.22 9.66
C ALA A 102 -13.19 2.16 8.29
N ASN A 103 -13.64 3.30 7.78
CA ASN A 103 -14.35 3.39 6.49
C ASN A 103 -13.40 3.45 5.28
N TYR A 104 -12.08 3.40 5.49
CA TYR A 104 -11.10 3.39 4.41
C TYR A 104 -11.07 2.04 3.67
N GLU A 105 -11.14 0.93 4.42
CA GLU A 105 -10.92 -0.44 3.92
C GLU A 105 -12.20 -1.18 3.51
N GLN A 106 -13.40 -0.67 3.79
CA GLN A 106 -14.65 -1.30 3.31
C GLN A 106 -14.72 -1.42 1.77
N ALA A 107 -13.81 -0.75 1.05
CA ALA A 107 -13.62 -0.84 -0.39
C ALA A 107 -12.72 -2.00 -0.88
N ILE A 108 -11.83 -2.55 -0.05
CA ILE A 108 -10.82 -3.54 -0.49
C ILE A 108 -11.44 -4.94 -0.65
N LEU A 109 -12.42 -5.27 0.18
CA LEU A 109 -13.17 -6.52 0.06
C LEU A 109 -14.03 -6.58 -1.21
N GLU A 110 -14.39 -5.42 -1.76
CA GLU A 110 -15.23 -5.28 -2.96
C GLU A 110 -14.43 -5.04 -4.25
N SER A 111 -13.13 -4.71 -4.18
CA SER A 111 -12.28 -4.71 -5.37
C SER A 111 -11.91 -6.15 -5.73
N GLU A 112 -12.26 -6.58 -6.95
CA GLU A 112 -11.75 -7.82 -7.52
C GLU A 112 -10.21 -7.70 -7.61
N GLY A 113 -9.51 -8.22 -6.60
CA GLY A 113 -8.08 -8.49 -6.71
C GLY A 113 -7.82 -9.42 -7.89
N LEU A 114 -6.57 -9.52 -8.34
CA LEU A 114 -6.21 -10.47 -9.40
C LEU A 114 -6.70 -11.87 -9.02
N SER A 115 -7.36 -12.56 -9.97
CA SER A 115 -7.71 -13.97 -9.77
C SER A 115 -6.45 -14.79 -9.55
N LEU A 116 -6.57 -15.90 -8.81
CA LEU A 116 -5.44 -16.80 -8.56
C LEU A 116 -4.79 -17.30 -9.87
N GLU A 117 -5.58 -17.49 -10.91
CA GLU A 117 -5.11 -17.82 -12.26
C GLU A 117 -4.18 -16.74 -12.82
N HIS A 118 -4.59 -15.47 -12.78
CA HIS A 118 -3.73 -14.35 -13.20
C HIS A 118 -2.48 -14.23 -12.34
N VAL A 119 -2.57 -14.49 -11.02
CA VAL A 119 -1.40 -14.50 -10.13
C VAL A 119 -0.41 -15.59 -10.54
N ASN A 120 -0.88 -16.80 -10.87
CA ASN A 120 -0.05 -17.89 -11.36
C ASN A 120 0.63 -17.54 -12.69
N GLU A 121 -0.11 -16.99 -13.65
CA GLU A 121 0.48 -16.55 -14.92
C GLU A 121 1.57 -15.49 -14.73
N LEU A 122 1.30 -14.49 -13.87
CA LEU A 122 2.26 -13.43 -13.59
C LEU A 122 3.49 -13.97 -12.85
N TYR A 123 3.31 -14.91 -11.92
CA TYR A 123 4.41 -15.62 -11.28
C TYR A 123 5.32 -16.28 -12.32
N ASP A 124 4.75 -17.06 -13.24
CA ASP A 124 5.52 -17.78 -14.26
C ASP A 124 6.24 -16.83 -15.21
N LYS A 125 5.57 -15.75 -15.66
CA LYS A 125 6.16 -14.72 -16.53
C LYS A 125 7.33 -13.99 -15.84
N TYR A 126 7.18 -13.62 -14.58
CA TYR A 126 8.24 -12.95 -13.83
C TYR A 126 9.40 -13.89 -13.54
N LEU A 127 9.13 -15.16 -13.22
CA LEU A 127 10.17 -16.16 -12.99
C LEU A 127 11.02 -16.35 -14.25
N GLN A 128 10.38 -16.53 -15.40
CA GLN A 128 11.07 -16.66 -16.69
C GLN A 128 11.91 -15.42 -17.01
N LEU A 129 11.38 -14.21 -16.77
CA LEU A 129 12.13 -12.98 -16.98
C LEU A 129 13.38 -12.89 -16.08
N ILE A 130 13.24 -13.21 -14.79
CA ILE A 130 14.37 -13.17 -13.84
C ILE A 130 15.41 -14.24 -14.19
N GLN A 131 14.98 -15.45 -14.57
CA GLN A 131 15.88 -16.50 -15.03
C GLN A 131 16.63 -16.07 -16.29
N PHE A 132 15.95 -15.42 -17.25
CA PHE A 132 16.61 -14.87 -18.43
C PHE A 132 17.68 -13.83 -18.07
N GLU A 133 17.35 -12.84 -17.24
CA GLU A 133 18.30 -11.81 -16.77
C GLU A 133 19.52 -12.43 -16.06
N VAL A 134 19.28 -13.38 -15.16
CA VAL A 134 20.34 -13.93 -14.30
C VAL A 134 21.17 -15.01 -15.00
N GLU A 135 20.51 -15.94 -15.68
CA GLU A 135 21.16 -17.13 -16.24
C GLU A 135 21.65 -16.91 -17.67
N GLN A 136 20.91 -16.14 -18.48
CA GLN A 136 21.26 -15.91 -19.89
C GLN A 136 22.08 -14.63 -20.06
N LEU A 137 21.69 -13.54 -19.39
CA LEU A 137 22.40 -12.26 -19.49
C LEU A 137 23.51 -12.10 -18.42
N GLY A 138 23.58 -13.01 -17.45
CA GLY A 138 24.61 -12.99 -16.41
C GLY A 138 24.46 -11.84 -15.40
N VAL A 139 23.28 -11.23 -15.31
CA VAL A 139 23.00 -10.16 -14.34
C VAL A 139 22.99 -10.74 -12.94
N LYS A 140 23.65 -10.07 -11.99
CA LYS A 140 23.57 -10.50 -10.58
C LYS A 140 22.12 -10.37 -10.10
N ALA A 141 21.59 -11.40 -9.46
CA ALA A 141 20.22 -11.40 -8.94
C ALA A 141 19.94 -10.20 -8.00
N THR A 142 20.95 -9.67 -7.30
CA THR A 142 20.83 -8.45 -6.47
C THR A 142 20.46 -7.20 -7.27
N GLU A 143 20.78 -7.13 -8.56
CA GLU A 143 20.40 -6.03 -9.45
C GLU A 143 18.95 -6.17 -9.94
N ALA A 144 18.41 -7.39 -9.96
CA ALA A 144 17.02 -7.68 -10.31
C ALA A 144 16.05 -7.58 -9.10
N ARG A 145 16.45 -6.91 -8.02
CA ARG A 145 15.71 -6.85 -6.74
C ARG A 145 14.23 -6.45 -6.87
N HIS A 146 13.90 -5.58 -7.83
CA HIS A 146 12.52 -5.12 -8.04
C HIS A 146 11.64 -6.23 -8.62
N LEU A 147 12.17 -6.98 -9.59
CA LEU A 147 11.48 -8.13 -10.19
C LEU A 147 11.32 -9.26 -9.18
N ILE A 148 12.39 -9.55 -8.42
CA ILE A 148 12.37 -10.56 -7.36
C ILE A 148 11.40 -10.16 -6.24
N GLY A 149 11.31 -8.86 -5.91
CA GLY A 149 10.29 -8.28 -5.04
C GLY A 149 8.88 -8.68 -5.46
N ARG A 150 8.54 -8.34 -6.71
CA ARG A 150 7.23 -8.65 -7.27
C ARG A 150 6.95 -10.15 -7.37
N LEU A 151 7.94 -10.95 -7.75
CA LEU A 151 7.83 -12.40 -7.77
C LEU A 151 7.46 -12.97 -6.40
N GLY A 152 8.02 -12.41 -5.32
CA GLY A 152 7.67 -12.83 -3.96
C GLY A 152 6.24 -12.50 -3.56
N GLU A 153 5.72 -11.35 -4.00
CA GLU A 153 4.31 -10.99 -3.77
C GLU A 153 3.38 -11.99 -4.46
N PHE A 154 3.69 -12.37 -5.71
CA PHE A 154 2.95 -13.41 -6.44
C PHE A 154 3.04 -14.77 -5.73
N TYR A 155 4.23 -15.15 -5.25
CA TYR A 155 4.43 -16.38 -4.49
C TYR A 155 3.57 -16.40 -3.21
N CYS A 156 3.60 -15.30 -2.44
CA CYS A 156 2.84 -15.16 -1.20
C CYS A 156 1.33 -15.28 -1.46
N ALA A 157 0.82 -14.56 -2.48
CA ALA A 157 -0.58 -14.65 -2.87
C ALA A 157 -0.97 -16.06 -3.31
N LYS A 158 -0.10 -16.75 -4.06
CA LYS A 158 -0.32 -18.14 -4.49
C LYS A 158 -0.43 -19.11 -3.32
N ILE A 159 0.50 -19.05 -2.36
CA ILE A 159 0.55 -19.99 -1.23
C ILE A 159 -0.57 -19.73 -0.22
N LEU A 160 -0.94 -18.47 0.00
CA LEU A 160 -1.97 -18.08 0.97
C LEU A 160 -3.37 -17.97 0.38
N ASN A 161 -3.54 -18.39 -0.88
CA ASN A 161 -4.75 -18.19 -1.68
C ASN A 161 -5.28 -16.74 -1.56
N GLY A 162 -4.32 -15.80 -1.51
CA GLY A 162 -4.53 -14.42 -1.12
C GLY A 162 -4.76 -13.50 -2.31
N LYS A 163 -5.26 -12.31 -2.03
CA LYS A 163 -5.39 -11.24 -3.02
C LYS A 163 -4.17 -10.34 -2.94
N ILE A 164 -3.57 -10.07 -4.10
CA ILE A 164 -2.57 -9.01 -4.24
C ILE A 164 -3.29 -7.68 -4.18
N SER A 165 -2.75 -6.76 -3.40
CA SER A 165 -3.26 -5.41 -3.37
C SER A 165 -3.07 -4.74 -4.73
N THR A 166 -4.17 -4.57 -5.48
CA THR A 166 -4.15 -3.87 -6.78
C THR A 166 -4.07 -2.36 -6.62
N VAL A 167 -4.22 -1.85 -5.40
CA VAL A 167 -4.13 -0.42 -5.09
C VAL A 167 -2.66 -0.05 -4.95
N VAL A 168 -2.17 0.80 -5.86
CA VAL A 168 -0.76 1.25 -6.00
C VAL A 168 -0.21 1.99 -4.74
N ASN A 169 -0.99 2.19 -3.69
CA ASN A 169 -0.61 2.94 -2.49
C ASN A 169 -1.10 2.34 -1.17
N GLN A 170 -1.38 1.03 -1.07
CA GLN A 170 -1.65 0.45 0.25
C GLN A 170 -0.41 0.53 1.14
N HIS A 171 -0.55 1.25 2.24
CA HIS A 171 0.55 1.49 3.16
C HIS A 171 0.75 0.26 4.04
N GLY A 172 1.88 -0.42 3.87
CA GLY A 172 2.49 -1.23 4.93
C GLY A 172 2.44 -2.75 4.77
N PHE A 173 1.57 -3.30 3.93
CA PHE A 173 1.49 -4.74 3.63
C PHE A 173 1.30 -4.97 2.12
N ASP A 174 1.62 -6.17 1.66
CA ASP A 174 1.73 -6.49 0.23
C ASP A 174 0.63 -7.45 -0.25
N VAL A 175 0.19 -8.39 0.60
CA VAL A 175 -0.83 -9.42 0.29
C VAL A 175 -1.83 -9.53 1.44
N ILE A 176 -3.11 -9.79 1.12
CA ILE A 176 -4.12 -10.20 2.11
C ILE A 176 -4.42 -11.69 1.89
N SER A 177 -4.25 -12.53 2.91
CA SER A 177 -4.55 -13.97 2.83
C SER A 177 -6.05 -14.24 2.65
N GLU A 178 -6.41 -15.46 2.28
CA GLU A 178 -7.81 -15.92 2.27
C GLU A 178 -8.50 -15.73 3.64
N THR A 179 -7.74 -15.88 4.72
CA THR A 179 -8.20 -15.66 6.11
C THR A 179 -8.26 -14.20 6.53
N GLY A 180 -7.89 -13.25 5.66
CA GLY A 180 -7.95 -11.81 5.92
C GLY A 180 -6.72 -11.22 6.60
N HIS A 181 -5.66 -12.00 6.83
CA HIS A 181 -4.42 -11.49 7.42
C HIS A 181 -3.62 -10.66 6.42
N ARG A 182 -3.11 -9.53 6.87
CA ARG A 182 -2.24 -8.63 6.10
C ARG A 182 -0.80 -9.11 6.21
N VAL A 183 -0.19 -9.42 5.08
CA VAL A 183 1.15 -10.00 4.99
C VAL A 183 2.08 -9.01 4.33
N SER A 184 3.20 -8.67 5.01
CA SER A 184 4.31 -8.01 4.33
C SER A 184 5.27 -9.05 3.77
N VAL A 185 5.62 -8.89 2.50
CA VAL A 185 6.57 -9.73 1.79
C VAL A 185 7.90 -9.01 1.70
N LYS A 186 8.98 -9.74 1.96
CA LYS A 186 10.34 -9.28 1.79
C LYS A 186 11.11 -10.33 1.04
N THR A 187 11.64 -9.96 -0.13
CA THR A 187 12.48 -10.85 -0.90
C THR A 187 13.92 -10.37 -0.90
N THR A 188 14.85 -11.32 -0.96
CA THR A 188 16.27 -11.02 -1.06
C THR A 188 16.96 -12.03 -1.95
N ALA A 189 17.93 -11.57 -2.75
CA ALA A 189 18.86 -12.43 -3.46
C ALA A 189 20.18 -12.63 -2.68
N GLN A 190 20.32 -11.99 -1.51
CA GLN A 190 21.51 -12.12 -0.67
C GLN A 190 21.46 -13.45 0.10
N ILE A 191 22.58 -14.17 0.13
CA ILE A 191 22.73 -15.41 0.90
C ILE A 191 22.77 -15.11 2.41
N THR A 192 23.51 -14.06 2.78
CA THR A 192 23.71 -13.59 4.16
C THR A 192 23.30 -12.13 4.30
N GLY A 193 23.18 -11.67 5.55
CA GLY A 193 22.76 -10.31 5.86
C GLY A 193 21.41 -10.29 6.57
N PHE A 194 20.65 -9.23 6.36
CA PHE A 194 19.41 -9.00 7.09
C PHE A 194 18.32 -8.43 6.20
N VAL A 195 17.09 -8.57 6.66
CA VAL A 195 15.90 -7.99 6.06
C VAL A 195 15.44 -6.84 6.93
N ARG A 196 15.12 -5.70 6.29
CA ARG A 196 14.58 -4.53 6.96
C ARG A 196 13.06 -4.61 7.11
N ILE A 197 12.58 -4.30 8.30
CA ILE A 197 11.17 -4.19 8.64
C ILE A 197 10.93 -2.76 9.14
N SER A 198 10.07 -2.01 8.45
CA SER A 198 9.75 -0.63 8.83
C SER A 198 8.90 -0.61 10.10
N ALA A 199 9.36 0.09 11.13
CA ALA A 199 8.56 0.27 12.35
C ALA A 199 7.33 1.16 12.09
N ARG A 200 7.37 2.02 11.06
CA ARG A 200 6.26 2.92 10.70
C ARG A 200 5.01 2.16 10.27
N THR A 201 5.19 1.00 9.63
CA THR A 201 4.09 0.22 9.05
C THR A 201 3.75 -1.03 9.87
N LEU A 202 4.45 -1.25 10.99
CA LEU A 202 4.32 -2.46 11.80
C LEU A 202 2.88 -2.75 12.26
N HIS A 203 2.13 -1.70 12.59
CA HIS A 203 0.73 -1.79 13.04
C HIS A 203 -0.28 -2.14 11.93
N LEU A 204 0.16 -2.12 10.67
CA LEU A 204 -0.64 -2.41 9.49
C LEU A 204 -0.44 -3.86 8.99
N VAL A 205 0.45 -4.61 9.64
CA VAL A 205 0.88 -5.94 9.21
C VAL A 205 0.57 -6.94 10.31
N ASP A 206 0.04 -8.10 9.93
CA ASP A 206 -0.20 -9.21 10.84
C ASP A 206 0.93 -10.24 10.72
N ASN A 207 1.35 -10.59 9.50
CA ASN A 207 2.40 -11.58 9.24
C ASN A 207 3.53 -11.04 8.35
N LEU A 208 4.72 -11.61 8.52
CA LEU A 208 5.87 -11.39 7.64
C LEU A 208 6.17 -12.66 6.86
N MET A 209 6.36 -12.52 5.55
CA MET A 209 6.94 -13.56 4.71
C MET A 209 8.30 -13.08 4.18
N ILE A 210 9.36 -13.85 4.44
CA ILE A 210 10.70 -13.63 3.92
C ILE A 210 11.02 -14.75 2.92
N LEU A 211 11.34 -14.35 1.70
CA LEU A 211 11.71 -15.27 0.62
C LEU A 211 13.13 -14.97 0.15
N GLN A 212 13.89 -16.02 -0.12
CA GLN A 212 15.23 -15.91 -0.69
C GLN A 212 15.22 -16.45 -2.12
N TYR A 213 15.66 -15.63 -3.07
CA TYR A 213 15.89 -16.07 -4.44
C TYR A 213 17.28 -16.68 -4.56
N GLN A 214 17.34 -17.96 -4.91
CA GLN A 214 18.58 -18.71 -5.11
C GLN A 214 18.35 -19.78 -6.18
N GLU A 215 19.30 -19.94 -7.10
CA GLU A 215 19.30 -21.03 -8.10
C GLU A 215 17.98 -21.11 -8.89
N GLY A 216 17.50 -19.98 -9.41
CA GLY A 216 16.32 -19.97 -10.26
C GLY A 216 14.98 -20.18 -9.54
N ARG A 217 14.95 -20.13 -8.19
CA ARG A 217 13.73 -20.35 -7.39
C ARG A 217 13.66 -19.48 -6.14
N LEU A 218 12.45 -19.34 -5.60
CA LEU A 218 12.21 -18.75 -4.28
C LEU A 218 12.18 -19.85 -3.21
N LEU A 219 12.87 -19.59 -2.10
CA LEU A 219 12.90 -20.42 -0.91
C LEU A 219 12.27 -19.64 0.24
N GLU A 220 11.37 -20.28 0.98
CA GLU A 220 10.84 -19.69 2.21
C GLU A 220 11.92 -19.67 3.29
N VAL A 221 12.21 -18.46 3.79
CA VAL A 221 13.13 -18.24 4.91
C VAL A 221 12.35 -18.10 6.20
N PHE A 222 11.20 -17.43 6.15
CA PHE A 222 10.33 -17.22 7.30
C PHE A 222 8.91 -16.91 6.86
N TYR A 223 7.95 -17.49 7.56
CA TYR A 223 6.55 -17.07 7.53
C TYR A 223 5.97 -17.16 8.95
N GLY A 224 5.37 -16.06 9.43
CA GLY A 224 4.75 -16.03 10.75
C GLY A 224 4.44 -14.62 11.25
N ASP A 225 4.01 -14.54 12.52
CA ASP A 225 3.62 -13.29 13.18
C ASP A 225 4.77 -12.26 13.13
N ILE A 226 4.43 -11.04 12.70
CA ILE A 226 5.37 -9.92 12.62
C ILE A 226 6.01 -9.58 13.99
N LYS A 227 5.32 -9.86 15.10
CA LYS A 227 5.83 -9.70 16.48
C LYS A 227 6.92 -10.71 16.80
N LEU A 228 6.81 -11.94 16.31
CA LEU A 228 7.86 -12.94 16.47
C LEU A 228 9.13 -12.52 15.72
N ALA A 229 8.96 -12.00 14.50
CA ALA A 229 10.06 -11.47 13.71
C ALA A 229 10.74 -10.26 14.37
N THR A 230 9.96 -9.27 14.83
CA THR A 230 10.49 -8.03 15.41
C THR A 230 11.09 -8.20 16.80
N SER A 231 10.52 -9.06 17.66
CA SER A 231 11.14 -9.41 18.95
C SER A 231 12.50 -10.11 18.81
N ASN A 232 12.76 -10.68 17.64
CA ASN A 232 14.02 -11.32 17.30
C ASN A 232 14.94 -10.45 16.42
N ALA A 233 14.51 -9.25 16.04
CA ALA A 233 15.28 -8.34 15.20
C ALA A 233 16.02 -7.30 16.03
N ARG A 234 17.06 -6.68 15.46
CA ARG A 234 17.71 -5.51 16.05
C ARG A 234 16.95 -4.25 15.65
N PHE A 235 16.61 -3.38 16.61
CA PHE A 235 15.95 -2.11 16.32
C PHE A 235 16.98 -0.98 16.20
N TYR A 236 16.81 -0.15 15.17
CA TYR A 236 17.61 1.04 14.91
C TYR A 236 16.70 2.27 14.92
N GLU A 237 16.90 3.13 15.91
CA GLU A 237 16.04 4.28 16.19
C GLU A 237 16.22 5.40 15.14
N ASP A 238 17.45 5.60 14.66
CA ASP A 238 17.83 6.61 13.67
C ASP A 238 17.10 6.43 12.33
N ILE A 239 16.95 5.19 11.87
CA ILE A 239 16.23 4.84 10.64
C ILE A 239 14.81 4.32 10.91
N ASN A 240 14.42 4.20 12.18
CA ASN A 240 13.14 3.65 12.64
C ASN A 240 12.78 2.31 11.96
N CYS A 241 13.74 1.40 11.95
CA CYS A 241 13.62 0.09 11.30
C CYS A 241 14.17 -1.02 12.18
N TYR A 242 13.61 -2.22 12.02
CA TYR A 242 14.17 -3.46 12.55
C TYR A 242 15.00 -4.15 11.46
N GLU A 243 16.12 -4.75 11.84
CA GLU A 243 16.93 -5.61 10.98
C GLU A 243 16.90 -7.04 11.53
N LEU A 244 16.25 -7.94 10.79
CA LEU A 244 16.21 -9.37 11.11
C LEU A 244 17.23 -10.11 10.26
N ASP A 245 18.21 -10.73 10.91
CA ASP A 245 19.22 -11.54 10.22
C ASP A 245 18.58 -12.76 9.53
N ILE A 246 18.99 -13.04 8.29
CA ILE A 246 18.45 -14.13 7.46
C ILE A 246 18.65 -15.50 8.13
N SER A 247 19.79 -15.74 8.77
CA SER A 247 20.06 -17.00 9.47
C SER A 247 19.15 -17.16 10.69
N LYS A 248 18.90 -16.07 11.41
CA LYS A 248 17.99 -16.06 12.56
C LYS A 248 16.55 -16.28 12.14
N ALA A 249 16.11 -15.63 11.05
CA ALA A 249 14.78 -15.84 10.47
C ALA A 249 14.55 -17.31 10.09
N ARG A 250 15.53 -17.94 9.41
CA ARG A 250 15.46 -19.36 9.03
C ARG A 250 15.35 -20.28 10.23
N ARG A 251 16.09 -20.00 11.29
CA ARG A 251 16.01 -20.78 12.53
C ARG A 251 14.63 -20.67 13.18
N LEU A 252 14.07 -19.46 13.29
CA LEU A 252 12.72 -19.24 13.83
C LEU A 252 11.68 -20.01 13.03
N HIS A 253 11.79 -19.98 11.70
CA HIS A 253 10.88 -20.72 10.83
C HIS A 253 10.91 -22.23 11.10
N ASN A 254 12.11 -22.80 11.21
CA ASN A 254 12.26 -24.22 11.53
C ASN A 254 11.72 -24.56 12.93
N GLU A 255 11.89 -23.67 13.91
CA GLU A 255 11.33 -23.84 15.26
C GLU A 255 9.80 -23.84 15.28
N GLN A 256 9.14 -23.14 14.34
CA GLN A 256 7.68 -23.12 14.22
C GLN A 256 7.10 -24.37 13.53
N LEU A 257 7.92 -25.11 12.78
CA LEU A 257 7.50 -26.32 12.06
C LEU A 257 7.64 -27.61 12.89
N ASN A 258 8.33 -27.54 14.03
CA ASN A 258 8.53 -28.65 14.97
C ASN A 258 7.56 -28.55 16.15
#